data_AF-A0A8H7S3J9-F1
#
_entry.id   AF-A0A8H7S3J9-F1
#
_cell.length_a   1.000
_cell.length_b   1.000
_cell.length_c   1.000
_cell.angle_alpha   90.00
_cell.angle_beta   90.00
_cell.angle_gamma   90.00
#
_symmetry.space_group_name_H-M   'P 1'
#
loop_
_entity.id
_entity.type
_entity.pdbx_description
1 polymer ?
#
loop_
_entity_poly.entity_id
_entity_poly.type
_entity_poly.pdbx_seq_one_letter_code
_entity_poly.pdbx_strand_id
1 'polypeptide(L)'
;MNPLRHVSNTFISRSKTPLITSNILTQQKQLLVQQQQQWNSIFPLVPIRCISSYHFDTFKFVERLEAEGFSREQSEAIMASLREVISESMTDATKGMVTKAEQEKTVYTYKVDFAHLKSEIQLLEKNDFTVMKAENDRLLGEVEKLRQKLREEITRSQANVRLDLHLEKGRIRDEASAQEIKIKETDTRIESEIAGLRTQMEAIKFQILQYMIGTITGAGALFLAYLRMLR
;
A
#
# COMPACT_ATOMS: atom_id res chain seq x y z
N MET A 1 -27.02 -77.20 -20.15
CA MET A 1 -27.44 -76.82 -18.78
C MET A 1 -26.22 -76.29 -18.05
N ASN A 2 -26.30 -75.08 -17.51
CA ASN A 2 -25.37 -74.53 -16.50
C ASN A 2 -25.43 -75.42 -15.23
N PRO A 3 -24.42 -75.45 -14.31
CA PRO A 3 -23.99 -74.23 -13.60
C PRO A 3 -22.50 -74.12 -13.16
N LEU A 4 -21.98 -72.90 -13.30
CA LEU A 4 -21.32 -72.05 -12.28
C LEU A 4 -20.72 -72.70 -11.01
N ARG A 5 -19.40 -72.55 -10.82
CA ARG A 5 -18.82 -72.17 -9.52
C ARG A 5 -17.64 -71.21 -9.68
N HIS A 6 -17.72 -70.17 -8.86
CA HIS A 6 -16.86 -69.02 -8.67
C HIS A 6 -15.34 -69.31 -8.63
N VAL A 7 -14.58 -68.53 -9.41
CA VAL A 7 -13.21 -68.14 -9.07
C VAL A 7 -13.15 -66.62 -9.09
N SER A 8 -12.81 -66.05 -7.94
CA SER A 8 -12.73 -64.61 -7.69
C SER A 8 -11.67 -63.96 -8.57
N ASN A 9 -12.10 -62.96 -9.35
CA ASN A 9 -11.25 -62.16 -10.21
C ASN A 9 -10.63 -61.03 -9.36
N THR A 10 -9.36 -61.15 -8.97
CA THR A 10 -8.58 -60.05 -8.38
C THR A 10 -8.24 -59.06 -9.49
N PHE A 11 -9.05 -58.01 -9.53
CA PHE A 11 -8.89 -56.86 -10.41
C PHE A 11 -7.59 -56.13 -10.08
N ILE A 12 -6.57 -56.28 -10.93
CA ILE A 12 -5.36 -55.44 -10.89
C ILE A 12 -5.81 -54.02 -11.26
N SER A 13 -5.96 -53.19 -10.23
CA SER A 13 -6.19 -51.76 -10.34
C SER A 13 -5.04 -51.12 -11.13
N ARG A 14 -5.27 -50.84 -12.42
CA ARG A 14 -4.49 -49.83 -13.14
C ARG A 14 -4.79 -48.50 -12.46
N SER A 15 -3.88 -48.05 -11.61
CA SER A 15 -3.88 -46.71 -11.05
C SER A 15 -3.96 -45.69 -12.19
N LYS A 16 -5.13 -45.06 -12.34
CA LYS A 16 -5.28 -43.86 -13.14
C LYS A 16 -4.34 -42.81 -12.55
N THR A 17 -3.18 -42.61 -13.16
CA THR A 17 -2.41 -41.41 -12.91
C THR A 17 -3.31 -40.22 -13.26
N PRO A 18 -3.47 -39.23 -12.37
CA PRO A 18 -4.38 -38.13 -12.61
C PRO A 18 -3.90 -37.36 -13.85
N LEU A 19 -4.77 -37.20 -14.85
CA LEU A 19 -4.57 -36.41 -16.09
C LEU A 19 -3.95 -35.02 -15.85
N ILE A 20 -4.06 -34.51 -14.63
CA ILE A 20 -3.45 -33.27 -14.14
C ILE A 20 -1.92 -33.35 -14.17
N THR A 21 -1.33 -34.49 -13.78
CA THR A 21 0.13 -34.68 -13.74
C THR A 21 0.75 -34.80 -15.14
N SER A 22 0.06 -35.42 -16.10
CA SER A 22 0.55 -35.49 -17.48
C SER A 22 0.56 -34.11 -18.17
N ASN A 23 -0.42 -33.25 -17.90
CA ASN A 23 -0.46 -31.90 -18.46
C ASN A 23 0.66 -31.02 -17.90
N ILE A 24 0.93 -31.08 -16.59
CA ILE A 24 2.01 -30.31 -15.97
C ILE A 24 3.39 -30.74 -16.49
N LEU A 25 3.63 -32.06 -16.62
CA LEU A 25 4.88 -32.58 -17.18
C LEU A 25 5.06 -32.22 -18.66
N THR A 26 3.98 -32.21 -19.43
CA THR A 26 4.00 -31.80 -20.85
C THR A 26 4.27 -30.30 -20.97
N GLN A 27 3.68 -29.49 -20.10
CA GLN A 27 3.91 -28.05 -20.04
C GLN A 27 5.34 -27.72 -19.60
N GLN A 28 5.90 -28.44 -18.62
CA GLN A 28 7.32 -28.31 -18.26
C GLN A 28 8.27 -28.70 -19.39
N LYS A 29 7.97 -29.80 -20.12
CA LYS A 29 8.78 -30.19 -21.29
C LYS A 29 8.76 -29.12 -22.37
N GLN A 30 7.60 -28.52 -22.66
CA GLN A 30 7.50 -27.43 -23.61
C GLN A 30 8.29 -26.20 -23.16
N LEU A 31 8.24 -25.84 -21.88
CA LEU A 31 9.02 -24.73 -21.32
C LEU A 31 10.53 -24.98 -21.40
N LEU A 32 10.99 -26.23 -21.19
CA LEU A 32 12.40 -26.60 -21.35
C LEU A 32 12.86 -26.53 -22.81
N VAL A 33 12.05 -27.02 -23.74
CA VAL A 33 12.34 -26.91 -25.19
C VAL A 33 12.34 -25.45 -25.65
N GLN A 34 11.42 -24.63 -25.15
CA GLN A 34 11.35 -23.20 -25.44
C GLN A 34 12.56 -22.45 -24.86
N GLN A 35 12.98 -22.78 -23.63
CA GLN A 35 14.23 -22.24 -23.08
C GLN A 35 15.45 -22.66 -23.90
N GLN A 36 15.52 -23.91 -24.36
CA GLN A 36 16.62 -24.41 -25.18
C GLN A 36 16.69 -23.70 -26.54
N GLN A 37 15.54 -23.43 -27.16
CA GLN A 37 15.46 -22.68 -28.41
C GLN A 37 15.84 -21.21 -28.23
N GLN A 38 15.37 -20.56 -27.16
CA GLN A 38 15.83 -19.21 -26.82
C GLN A 38 17.34 -19.17 -26.61
N TRP A 39 17.91 -20.17 -25.92
CA TRP A 39 19.33 -20.27 -25.69
C TRP A 39 20.16 -20.32 -26.97
N ASN A 40 19.71 -21.11 -27.96
CA ASN A 40 20.40 -21.20 -29.25
C ASN A 40 20.29 -19.91 -30.09
N SER A 41 19.25 -19.11 -29.88
CA SER A 41 19.05 -17.82 -30.59
C SER A 41 19.87 -16.67 -30.02
N ILE A 42 20.12 -16.68 -28.71
CA ILE A 42 20.89 -15.62 -28.02
C ILE A 42 22.40 -15.82 -28.26
N PHE A 43 22.85 -17.07 -28.43
CA PHE A 43 24.26 -17.40 -28.66
C PHE A 43 24.41 -18.35 -29.87
N PRO A 44 24.41 -17.82 -31.10
CA PRO A 44 24.69 -18.64 -32.28
C PRO A 44 26.11 -19.19 -32.20
N LEU A 45 26.26 -20.50 -32.43
CA LEU A 45 27.56 -21.13 -32.60
C LEU A 45 28.18 -20.58 -33.89
N VAL A 46 29.14 -19.66 -33.78
CA VAL A 46 29.85 -19.12 -34.94
C VAL A 46 30.71 -20.24 -35.55
N PRO A 47 30.54 -20.60 -36.84
CA PRO A 47 31.37 -21.59 -37.47
C PRO A 47 32.81 -21.07 -37.61
N ILE A 48 33.75 -21.79 -37.02
CA ILE A 48 35.18 -21.46 -37.06
C ILE A 48 35.69 -21.76 -38.48
N ARG A 49 36.22 -20.74 -39.17
CA ARG A 49 37.02 -20.95 -40.39
C ARG A 49 38.31 -21.66 -39.99
N CYS A 50 38.47 -22.92 -40.37
CA CYS A 50 39.77 -23.57 -40.35
C CYS A 50 40.69 -22.89 -41.36
N ILE A 51 41.82 -22.38 -40.90
CA ILE A 51 42.90 -21.94 -41.77
C ILE A 51 43.43 -23.20 -42.48
N SER A 52 43.40 -23.17 -43.81
CA SER A 52 43.90 -24.25 -44.65
C SER A 52 45.36 -24.56 -44.30
N SER A 53 45.67 -25.82 -44.03
CA SER A 53 47.04 -26.28 -43.76
C SER A 53 47.86 -26.19 -45.05
N TYR A 54 48.63 -25.12 -45.21
CA TYR A 54 49.62 -25.00 -46.27
C TYR A 54 50.97 -25.48 -45.75
N HIS A 55 51.46 -26.61 -46.27
CA HIS A 55 52.78 -27.13 -45.94
C HIS A 55 53.81 -26.55 -46.91
N PHE A 56 54.85 -25.90 -46.38
CA PHE A 56 55.93 -25.33 -47.18
C PHE A 56 56.93 -26.43 -47.58
N ASP A 57 57.01 -26.73 -48.87
CA ASP A 57 57.94 -27.72 -49.41
C ASP A 57 59.33 -27.09 -49.66
N THR A 58 60.26 -27.42 -48.78
CA THR A 58 61.66 -26.99 -48.84
C THR A 58 62.37 -27.51 -50.09
N PHE A 59 62.14 -28.75 -50.47
CA PHE A 59 62.94 -29.43 -51.52
C PHE A 59 62.58 -28.89 -52.90
N LYS A 60 61.27 -28.73 -53.16
CA LYS A 60 60.74 -28.15 -54.39
C LYS A 60 61.11 -26.66 -54.58
N PHE A 61 61.47 -25.98 -53.50
CA PHE A 61 61.95 -24.60 -53.55
C PHE A 61 63.43 -24.53 -53.97
N VAL A 62 64.26 -25.42 -53.43
CA VAL A 62 65.69 -25.55 -53.80
C VAL A 62 65.84 -26.00 -55.25
N GLU A 63 65.08 -27.01 -55.69
CA GLU A 63 65.11 -27.51 -57.07
C GLU A 63 64.75 -26.41 -58.09
N ARG A 64 63.83 -25.51 -57.73
CA ARG A 64 63.47 -24.37 -58.57
C ARG A 64 64.56 -23.30 -58.64
N LEU A 65 65.31 -23.08 -57.57
CA LEU A 65 66.43 -22.14 -57.57
C LEU A 65 67.61 -22.69 -58.39
N GLU A 66 67.87 -23.99 -58.30
CA GLU A 66 68.88 -24.65 -59.14
C GLU A 66 68.53 -24.57 -60.64
N ALA A 67 67.25 -24.71 -60.99
CA ALA A 67 66.78 -24.57 -62.37
C ALA A 67 66.93 -23.13 -62.93
N GLU A 68 66.93 -22.13 -62.06
CA GLU A 68 67.13 -20.71 -62.40
C GLU A 68 68.61 -20.28 -62.40
N GLY A 69 69.54 -21.24 -62.23
CA GLY A 69 70.98 -21.01 -62.39
C GLY A 69 71.77 -20.73 -61.10
N PHE A 70 71.17 -20.92 -59.91
CA PHE A 70 71.87 -20.84 -58.64
C PHE A 70 72.63 -22.13 -58.32
N SER A 71 73.77 -22.04 -57.63
CA SER A 71 74.42 -23.25 -57.12
C SER A 71 73.59 -23.88 -56.00
N ARG A 72 73.74 -25.19 -55.80
CA ARG A 72 73.05 -25.92 -54.74
C ARG A 72 73.27 -25.30 -53.36
N GLU A 73 74.51 -24.93 -53.08
CA GLU A 73 74.93 -24.32 -51.81
C GLU A 73 74.28 -22.94 -51.60
N GLN A 74 74.14 -22.13 -52.66
CA GLN A 74 73.45 -20.85 -52.60
C GLN A 74 71.94 -21.02 -52.39
N SER A 75 71.34 -22.00 -53.06
CA SER A 75 69.91 -22.31 -52.95
C SER A 75 69.55 -22.84 -51.56
N GLU A 76 70.40 -23.70 -51.00
CA GLU A 76 70.26 -24.20 -49.62
C GLU A 76 70.41 -23.07 -48.58
N ALA A 77 71.34 -22.12 -48.79
CA ALA A 77 71.52 -20.97 -47.90
C ALA A 77 70.31 -20.02 -47.92
N ILE A 78 69.78 -19.67 -49.09
CA ILE A 78 68.58 -18.83 -49.24
C ILE A 78 67.37 -19.51 -48.59
N MET A 79 67.21 -20.81 -48.82
CA MET A 79 66.14 -21.59 -48.21
C MET A 79 66.26 -21.65 -46.68
N ALA A 80 67.47 -21.72 -46.13
CA ALA A 80 67.69 -21.69 -44.69
C ALA A 80 67.21 -20.37 -44.06
N SER A 81 67.59 -19.22 -44.63
CA SER A 81 67.12 -17.91 -44.16
C SER A 81 65.62 -17.74 -44.33
N LEU A 82 65.03 -18.22 -45.43
CA LEU A 82 63.59 -18.14 -45.66
C LEU A 82 62.80 -18.99 -44.65
N ARG A 83 63.33 -20.18 -44.29
CA ARG A 83 62.72 -21.02 -43.25
C ARG A 83 62.69 -20.33 -41.90
N GLU A 84 63.75 -19.61 -41.54
CA GLU A 84 63.83 -18.86 -40.28
C GLU A 84 62.76 -17.77 -40.22
N VAL A 85 62.67 -16.92 -41.26
CA VAL A 85 61.66 -15.84 -41.34
C VAL A 85 60.23 -16.39 -41.36
N ILE A 86 59.98 -17.50 -42.08
CA ILE A 86 58.66 -18.15 -42.09
C ILE A 86 58.32 -18.73 -40.71
N SER A 87 59.28 -19.35 -40.04
CA SER A 87 59.08 -19.94 -38.71
C SER A 87 58.81 -18.85 -37.65
N GLU A 88 59.54 -17.74 -37.72
CA GLU A 88 59.31 -16.56 -36.86
C GLU A 88 57.92 -15.97 -37.13
N SER A 89 57.58 -15.72 -38.40
CA SER A 89 56.27 -15.18 -38.79
C SER A 89 55.11 -16.10 -38.40
N MET A 90 55.26 -17.42 -38.54
CA MET A 90 54.24 -18.39 -38.12
C MET A 90 54.07 -18.41 -36.60
N THR A 91 55.18 -18.30 -35.86
CA THR A 91 55.16 -18.23 -34.40
C THR A 91 54.48 -16.95 -33.92
N ASP A 92 54.81 -15.80 -34.50
CA ASP A 92 54.18 -14.52 -34.19
C ASP A 92 52.70 -14.48 -34.58
N ALA A 93 52.33 -15.05 -35.73
CA ALA A 93 50.94 -15.16 -36.16
C ALA A 93 50.11 -16.07 -35.24
N THR A 94 50.73 -17.13 -34.69
CA THR A 94 50.05 -18.09 -33.81
C THR A 94 50.04 -17.63 -32.35
N LYS A 95 50.95 -16.73 -31.93
CA LYS A 95 51.10 -16.25 -30.55
C LYS A 95 49.83 -15.58 -29.98
N GLY A 96 49.05 -14.92 -30.83
CA GLY A 96 47.76 -14.32 -30.46
C GLY A 96 46.55 -15.22 -30.70
N MET A 97 46.74 -16.41 -31.29
CA MET A 97 45.65 -17.34 -31.57
C MET A 97 45.33 -18.16 -30.33
N VAL A 98 44.03 -18.31 -30.07
CA VAL A 98 43.52 -19.20 -29.01
C VAL A 98 43.22 -20.55 -29.64
N THR A 99 43.64 -21.63 -28.97
CA THR A 99 43.30 -22.98 -29.43
C THR A 99 41.79 -23.18 -29.34
N LYS A 100 41.23 -23.97 -30.26
CA LYS A 100 39.78 -24.27 -30.25
C LYS A 100 39.31 -24.84 -28.90
N ALA A 101 40.13 -25.66 -28.25
CA ALA A 101 39.85 -26.22 -26.94
C ALA A 101 39.76 -25.15 -25.83
N GLU A 102 40.68 -24.19 -25.80
CA GLU A 102 40.66 -23.11 -24.80
C GLU A 102 39.50 -22.13 -25.05
N GLN A 103 39.15 -21.89 -26.33
CA GLN A 103 37.97 -21.13 -26.69
C GLN A 103 36.67 -21.81 -26.24
N GLU A 104 36.52 -23.12 -26.49
CA GLU A 104 35.33 -23.89 -26.09
C GLU A 104 35.16 -23.91 -24.57
N LYS A 105 36.26 -24.07 -23.83
CA LYS A 105 36.29 -23.99 -22.36
C LYS A 105 35.84 -22.60 -21.87
N THR A 106 36.37 -21.53 -22.45
CA THR A 106 36.00 -20.15 -22.08
C THR A 106 34.52 -19.88 -22.34
N VAL A 107 34.00 -20.33 -23.49
CA VAL A 107 32.56 -20.24 -23.82
C VAL A 107 31.72 -21.05 -22.82
N TYR A 108 32.18 -22.23 -22.41
CA TYR A 108 31.48 -23.04 -21.42
C TYR A 108 31.39 -22.32 -20.06
N THR A 109 32.50 -21.74 -19.58
CA THR A 109 32.51 -20.94 -18.34
C THR A 109 31.49 -19.81 -18.41
N TYR A 110 31.49 -19.01 -19.50
CA TYR A 110 30.51 -17.93 -19.66
C TYR A 110 29.06 -18.41 -19.67
N LYS A 111 28.79 -19.59 -20.25
CA LYS A 111 27.43 -20.16 -20.26
C LYS A 111 26.98 -20.55 -18.85
N VAL A 112 27.86 -21.13 -18.05
CA VAL A 112 27.57 -21.50 -16.66
C VAL A 112 27.36 -20.24 -15.82
N ASP A 113 28.24 -19.25 -15.93
CA ASP A 113 28.13 -17.98 -15.20
C ASP A 113 26.84 -17.24 -15.55
N PHE A 114 26.46 -17.22 -16.83
CA PHE A 114 25.20 -16.63 -17.27
C PHE A 114 23.98 -17.38 -16.74
N ALA A 115 24.04 -18.71 -16.70
CA ALA A 115 22.96 -19.51 -16.12
C ALA A 115 22.82 -19.26 -14.61
N HIS A 116 23.93 -19.12 -13.89
CA HIS A 116 23.95 -18.77 -12.47
C HIS A 116 23.35 -17.38 -12.23
N LEU A 117 23.86 -16.36 -12.95
CA LEU A 117 23.38 -14.98 -12.85
C LEU A 117 21.87 -14.88 -13.12
N LYS A 118 21.40 -15.57 -14.16
CA LYS A 118 19.96 -15.63 -14.47
C LYS A 118 19.15 -16.21 -13.31
N SER A 119 19.62 -17.29 -12.71
CA SER A 119 18.95 -17.92 -11.57
C SER A 119 18.92 -17.00 -10.35
N GLU A 120 20.01 -16.29 -10.09
CA GLU A 120 20.12 -15.34 -8.98
C GLU A 120 19.17 -14.15 -9.16
N ILE A 121 19.14 -13.55 -10.35
CA ILE A 121 18.20 -12.47 -10.69
C ILE A 121 16.76 -12.94 -10.50
N GLN A 122 16.41 -14.12 -11.02
CA GLN A 122 15.05 -14.67 -10.88
C GLN A 122 14.67 -14.95 -9.42
N LEU A 123 15.63 -15.32 -8.57
CA LEU A 123 15.40 -15.53 -7.14
C LEU A 123 15.13 -14.19 -6.44
N LEU A 124 15.98 -13.19 -6.70
CA LEU A 124 15.85 -11.84 -6.13
C LEU A 124 14.53 -11.19 -6.54
N GLU A 125 14.18 -11.23 -7.82
CA GLU A 125 12.89 -10.69 -8.32
C GLU A 125 11.69 -11.32 -7.60
N LYS A 126 11.72 -12.65 -7.38
CA LYS A 126 10.66 -13.35 -6.65
C LYS A 126 10.62 -12.96 -5.18
N ASN A 127 11.79 -12.79 -4.55
CA ASN A 127 11.88 -12.39 -3.15
C ASN A 127 11.35 -10.96 -2.97
N ASP A 128 11.84 -10.01 -3.77
CA ASP A 128 11.41 -8.61 -3.75
C ASP A 128 9.91 -8.49 -4.03
N PHE A 129 9.40 -9.23 -5.02
CA PHE A 129 7.97 -9.25 -5.30
C PHE A 129 7.16 -9.77 -4.11
N THR A 130 7.64 -10.80 -3.41
CA THR A 130 6.97 -11.37 -2.24
C THR A 130 6.96 -10.38 -1.08
N VAL A 131 8.09 -9.72 -0.80
CA VAL A 131 8.21 -8.70 0.24
C VAL A 131 7.30 -7.51 -0.07
N MET A 132 7.41 -6.97 -1.28
CA MET A 132 6.58 -5.83 -1.72
C MET A 132 5.09 -6.15 -1.65
N LYS A 133 4.69 -7.36 -2.06
CA LYS A 133 3.29 -7.80 -1.95
C LYS A 133 2.84 -7.88 -0.50
N ALA A 134 3.65 -8.45 0.39
CA ALA A 134 3.32 -8.53 1.82
C ALA A 134 3.21 -7.15 2.46
N GLU A 135 4.08 -6.20 2.09
CA GLU A 135 3.99 -4.81 2.54
C GLU A 135 2.74 -4.11 2.03
N ASN A 136 2.37 -4.34 0.76
CA ASN A 136 1.15 -3.78 0.18
C ASN A 136 -0.09 -4.31 0.91
N ASP A 137 -0.19 -5.63 1.12
CA ASP A 137 -1.29 -6.25 1.87
C ASP A 137 -1.36 -5.71 3.32
N ARG A 138 -0.20 -5.50 3.97
CA ARG A 138 -0.11 -4.88 5.30
C ARG A 138 -0.64 -3.44 5.28
N LEU A 139 -0.20 -2.61 4.32
CA LEU A 139 -0.62 -1.22 4.19
C LEU A 139 -2.12 -1.11 3.91
N LEU A 140 -2.66 -1.96 3.03
CA LEU A 140 -4.11 -2.04 2.79
C LEU A 140 -4.88 -2.36 4.07
N GLY A 141 -4.37 -3.29 4.89
CA GLY A 141 -4.93 -3.60 6.20
C GLY A 141 -4.89 -2.43 7.18
N GLU A 142 -3.82 -1.64 7.18
CA GLU A 142 -3.71 -0.43 8.01
C GLU A 142 -4.66 0.67 7.57
N VAL A 143 -4.82 0.87 6.27
CA VAL A 143 -5.80 1.83 5.72
C VAL A 143 -7.21 1.45 6.15
N GLU A 144 -7.60 0.18 6.06
CA GLU A 144 -8.95 -0.23 6.47
C GLU A 144 -9.17 -0.08 7.98
N LYS A 145 -8.16 -0.40 8.80
CA LYS A 145 -8.20 -0.13 10.25
C LYS A 145 -8.38 1.36 10.56
N LEU A 146 -7.66 2.23 9.86
CA LEU A 146 -7.79 3.69 10.03
C LEU A 146 -9.17 4.18 9.60
N ARG A 147 -9.70 3.68 8.48
CA ARG A 147 -11.06 4.02 8.01
C ARG A 147 -12.12 3.62 9.03
N GLN A 148 -11.99 2.44 9.63
CA GLN A 148 -12.91 1.97 10.65
C GLN A 148 -12.85 2.84 11.92
N LYS A 149 -11.64 3.12 12.44
CA LYS A 149 -11.44 4.01 13.58
C LYS A 149 -12.04 5.40 13.34
N LEU A 150 -11.83 5.96 12.14
CA LEU A 150 -12.37 7.27 11.80
C LEU A 150 -13.91 7.28 11.81
N ARG A 151 -14.56 6.23 11.30
CA ARG A 151 -16.03 6.12 11.36
C ARG A 151 -16.53 6.02 12.80
N GLU A 152 -15.86 5.26 13.63
CA GLU A 152 -16.20 5.10 15.04
C GLU A 152 -16.08 6.44 15.78
N GLU A 153 -14.99 7.18 15.57
CA GLU A 153 -14.79 8.51 16.16
C GLU A 153 -15.81 9.54 15.66
N ILE A 154 -16.14 9.54 14.36
CA ILE A 154 -17.22 10.40 13.82
C ILE A 154 -18.55 10.07 14.49
N THR A 155 -18.90 8.79 14.59
CA THR A 155 -20.17 8.35 15.19
C THR A 155 -20.23 8.71 16.67
N ARG A 156 -19.14 8.49 17.41
CA ARG A 156 -19.00 8.86 18.82
C ARG A 156 -19.12 10.37 19.01
N SER A 157 -18.38 11.15 18.22
CA SER A 157 -18.42 12.62 18.28
C SER A 157 -19.82 13.17 17.98
N GLN A 158 -20.50 12.62 16.96
CA GLN A 158 -21.88 12.98 16.64
C GLN A 158 -22.85 12.65 17.79
N ALA A 159 -22.69 11.49 18.43
CA ALA A 159 -23.51 11.13 19.60
C ALA A 159 -23.27 12.07 20.79
N ASN A 160 -22.01 12.45 21.04
CA ASN A 160 -21.65 13.41 22.09
C ASN A 160 -22.28 14.78 21.84
N VAL A 161 -22.12 15.33 20.63
CA VAL A 161 -22.73 16.63 20.27
C VAL A 161 -24.26 16.59 20.40
N ARG A 162 -24.90 15.48 20.01
CA ARG A 162 -26.34 15.32 20.21
C ARG A 162 -26.68 15.32 21.70
N LEU A 163 -25.96 14.57 22.53
CA LEU A 163 -26.20 14.56 23.97
C LEU A 163 -26.02 15.97 24.57
N ASP A 164 -24.96 16.67 24.21
CA ASP A 164 -24.69 18.03 24.68
C ASP A 164 -25.84 18.98 24.36
N LEU A 165 -26.37 18.94 23.12
CA LEU A 165 -27.54 19.74 22.74
C LEU A 165 -28.79 19.37 23.53
N HIS A 166 -29.00 18.08 23.82
CA HIS A 166 -30.13 17.62 24.60
C HIS A 166 -30.03 18.08 26.07
N LEU A 167 -28.82 18.03 26.65
CA LEU A 167 -28.56 18.53 28.00
C LEU A 167 -28.74 20.05 28.07
N GLU A 168 -28.22 20.79 27.09
CA GLU A 168 -28.32 22.25 27.03
C GLU A 168 -29.78 22.69 26.82
N LYS A 169 -30.55 21.99 25.99
CA LYS A 169 -31.99 22.22 25.86
C LYS A 169 -32.73 21.95 27.17
N GLY A 170 -32.33 20.92 27.91
CA GLY A 170 -32.83 20.63 29.25
C GLY A 170 -32.56 21.80 30.21
N ARG A 171 -31.30 22.26 30.28
CA ARG A 171 -30.88 23.39 31.10
C ARG A 171 -31.67 24.67 30.80
N ILE A 172 -31.81 25.03 29.52
CA ILE A 172 -32.59 26.21 29.11
C ILE A 172 -34.05 26.10 29.56
N ARG A 173 -34.66 24.91 29.46
CA ARG A 173 -36.04 24.70 29.89
C ARG A 173 -36.18 24.84 31.40
N ASP A 174 -35.25 24.26 32.16
CA ASP A 174 -35.28 24.30 33.62
C ASP A 174 -35.06 25.74 34.12
N GLU A 175 -34.15 26.50 33.48
CA GLU A 175 -33.97 27.93 33.73
C GLU A 175 -35.19 28.77 33.36
N ALA A 176 -35.83 28.49 32.22
CA ALA A 176 -37.07 29.16 31.83
C ALA A 176 -38.20 28.90 32.83
N SER A 177 -38.36 27.65 33.29
CA SER A 177 -39.35 27.29 34.32
C SER A 177 -39.06 27.99 35.65
N ALA A 178 -37.79 28.08 36.05
CA ALA A 178 -37.40 28.80 37.26
C ALA A 178 -37.71 30.31 37.15
N GLN A 179 -37.48 30.90 35.98
CA GLN A 179 -37.87 32.30 35.72
C GLN A 179 -39.39 32.48 35.75
N GLU A 180 -40.16 31.56 35.19
CA GLU A 180 -41.63 31.60 35.23
C GLU A 180 -42.16 31.61 36.67
N ILE A 181 -41.58 30.77 37.55
CA ILE A 181 -41.93 30.73 38.97
C ILE A 181 -41.63 32.08 39.64
N LYS A 182 -40.44 32.65 39.41
CA LYS A 182 -40.05 33.96 39.98
C LYS A 182 -40.97 35.08 39.50
N ILE A 183 -41.39 35.05 38.24
CA ILE A 183 -42.33 36.02 37.68
C ILE A 183 -43.68 35.89 38.40
N LYS A 184 -44.22 34.67 38.53
CA LYS A 184 -45.49 34.41 39.24
C LYS A 184 -45.42 34.85 40.70
N GLU A 185 -44.33 34.55 41.40
CA GLU A 185 -44.13 35.01 42.78
C GLU A 185 -44.14 36.54 42.86
N THR A 186 -43.45 37.22 41.95
CA THR A 186 -43.42 38.69 41.90
C THR A 186 -44.80 39.26 41.57
N ASP A 187 -45.55 38.63 40.67
CA ASP A 187 -46.91 39.02 40.30
C ASP A 187 -47.86 38.92 41.50
N THR A 188 -47.83 37.80 42.23
CA THR A 188 -48.62 37.63 43.46
C THR A 188 -48.24 38.64 44.55
N ARG A 189 -46.95 39.01 44.64
CA ARG A 189 -46.49 40.04 45.58
C ARG A 189 -47.03 41.43 45.20
N ILE A 190 -47.03 41.77 43.91
CA ILE A 190 -47.61 43.02 43.40
C ILE A 190 -49.11 43.06 43.71
N GLU A 191 -49.85 41.98 43.45
CA GLU A 191 -51.29 41.90 43.78
C GLU A 191 -51.54 42.11 45.27
N SER A 192 -50.72 41.51 46.13
CA SER A 192 -50.79 41.70 47.58
C SER A 192 -50.49 43.14 47.99
N GLU A 193 -49.49 43.78 47.39
CA GLU A 193 -49.16 45.19 47.65
C GLU A 193 -50.30 46.12 47.20
N ILE A 194 -50.92 45.85 46.04
CA ILE A 194 -52.10 46.59 45.55
C ILE A 194 -53.29 46.44 46.51
N ALA A 195 -53.57 45.22 46.97
CA ALA A 195 -54.62 44.96 47.96
C ALA A 195 -54.36 45.72 49.26
N GLY A 196 -53.10 45.70 49.74
CA GLY A 196 -52.67 46.48 50.91
C GLY A 196 -52.89 47.98 50.74
N LEU A 197 -52.47 48.55 49.61
CA LEU A 197 -52.70 49.97 49.28
C LEU A 197 -54.19 50.32 49.22
N ARG A 198 -55.03 49.42 48.68
CA ARG A 198 -56.49 49.61 48.65
C ARG A 198 -57.08 49.66 50.06
N THR A 199 -56.67 48.75 50.95
CA THR A 199 -57.13 48.77 52.35
C THR A 199 -56.67 50.03 53.08
N GLN A 200 -55.42 50.47 52.87
CA GLN A 200 -54.94 51.73 53.45
C GLN A 200 -55.77 52.93 52.95
N MET A 201 -56.10 52.97 51.66
CA MET A 201 -56.96 54.01 51.08
C MET A 201 -58.37 54.02 51.71
N GLU A 202 -58.98 52.85 51.93
CA GLU A 202 -60.27 52.74 52.60
C GLU A 202 -60.20 53.20 54.06
N ALA A 203 -59.12 52.86 54.78
CA ALA A 203 -58.88 53.36 56.13
C ALA A 203 -58.74 54.89 56.16
N ILE A 204 -58.01 55.48 55.22
CA ILE A 204 -57.86 56.94 55.09
C ILE A 204 -59.22 57.60 54.85
N LYS A 205 -60.06 57.05 53.95
CA LYS A 205 -61.43 57.56 53.73
C LYS A 205 -62.25 57.57 55.02
N PHE A 206 -62.16 56.49 55.82
CA PHE A 206 -62.87 56.41 57.09
C PHE A 206 -62.33 57.41 58.13
N GLN A 207 -61.02 57.60 58.22
CA GLN A 207 -60.41 58.62 59.07
C GLN A 207 -60.89 60.02 58.70
N ILE A 208 -60.94 60.35 57.40
CA ILE A 208 -61.48 61.63 56.93
C ILE A 208 -62.94 61.81 57.38
N LEU A 209 -63.78 60.79 57.25
CA LEU A 209 -65.17 60.83 57.75
C LEU A 209 -65.22 61.08 59.27
N GLN A 210 -64.39 60.42 60.06
CA GLN A 210 -64.31 60.64 61.50
C GLN A 210 -63.88 62.07 61.84
N TYR A 211 -62.86 62.62 61.16
CA TYR A 211 -62.45 64.01 61.32
C TYR A 211 -63.58 64.98 60.97
N MET A 212 -64.34 64.70 59.92
CA MET A 212 -65.52 65.51 59.56
C MET A 212 -66.58 65.50 60.67
N ILE A 213 -66.91 64.33 61.22
CA ILE A 213 -67.86 64.22 62.34
C ILE A 213 -67.34 64.98 63.56
N GLY A 214 -66.05 64.84 63.89
CA GLY A 214 -65.42 65.53 65.02
C GLY A 214 -65.45 67.05 64.88
N THR A 215 -65.12 67.57 63.69
CA THR A 215 -65.14 69.02 63.40
C THR A 215 -66.56 69.59 63.44
N ILE A 216 -67.56 68.92 62.84
CA ILE A 216 -68.96 69.35 62.89
C ILE A 216 -69.47 69.36 64.34
N THR A 217 -69.18 68.30 65.10
CA THR A 217 -69.59 68.21 66.51
C THR A 217 -68.92 69.30 67.36
N GLY A 218 -67.63 69.53 67.16
CA GLY A 218 -66.88 70.60 67.85
C GLY A 218 -67.42 71.99 67.51
N ALA A 219 -67.66 72.28 66.24
CA ALA A 219 -68.28 73.54 65.80
C ALA A 219 -69.69 73.72 66.38
N GLY A 220 -70.51 72.67 66.37
CA GLY A 220 -71.84 72.67 66.98
C GLY A 220 -71.80 72.92 68.49
N ALA A 221 -70.86 72.30 69.22
CA ALA A 221 -70.68 72.52 70.66
C ALA A 221 -70.27 73.97 70.97
N LEU A 222 -69.35 74.55 70.18
CA LEU A 222 -68.96 75.95 70.31
C LEU A 222 -70.13 76.90 70.01
N PHE A 223 -70.92 76.61 68.99
CA PHE A 223 -72.12 77.39 68.66
C PHE A 223 -73.15 77.37 69.80
N LEU A 224 -73.41 76.20 70.38
CA LEU A 224 -74.27 76.07 71.56
C LEU A 224 -73.71 76.80 72.78
N ALA A 225 -72.40 76.73 73.01
CA ALA A 225 -71.74 77.46 74.09
C ALA A 225 -71.85 79.00 73.91
N TYR A 226 -71.71 79.49 72.68
CA TYR A 226 -71.88 80.90 72.33
C TYR A 226 -73.31 81.38 72.58
N LEU A 227 -74.32 80.62 72.11
CA LEU A 227 -75.73 80.91 72.39
C LEU A 227 -76.03 80.95 73.91
N ARG A 228 -75.37 80.10 74.70
CA ARG A 228 -75.50 80.12 76.16
C ARG A 228 -74.86 81.34 76.82
N MET A 229 -73.74 81.86 76.31
CA MET A 229 -73.08 83.06 76.85
C MET A 229 -73.87 84.36 76.56
N LEU A 230 -74.66 84.37 75.48
CA LEU A 230 -75.48 85.51 75.06
C LEU A 230 -76.85 85.63 75.75
N ARG A 231 -77.29 84.62 76.51
CA ARG A 231 -78.54 84.61 77.28
C ARG A 231 -78.26 84.84 78.76
#